data_AF-A0A349B0S2-F1
#
_entry.id   AF-A0A349B0S2-F1
#
_cell.length_a   1.000
_cell.length_b   1.000
_cell.length_c   1.000
_cell.angle_alpha   90.00
_cell.angle_beta   90.00
_cell.angle_gamma   90.00
#
_symmetry.space_group_name_H-M   'P 1'
#
loop_
_entity.id
_entity.type
_entity.pdbx_description
1 polymer ?
#
loop_
_entity_poly.entity_id
_entity_poly.type
_entity_poly.pdbx_seq_one_letter_code
_entity_poly.pdbx_strand_id
1 'polypeptide(L)' 'MKAALAWADIVLAGGSGPGRDDALAELRSHFDDSQIVELTYAIGTFIGYSKQIITLGLEPEDLPLLVIPTPGVG' A
#
# COMPACT_ATOMS: atom_id res chain seq x y z
N MET A 1 7.55 5.05 -11.01
CA MET A 1 7.32 5.16 -9.54
C MET A 1 5.86 5.47 -9.20
N LYS A 2 5.20 6.41 -9.90
CA LYS A 2 3.78 6.74 -9.67
C LYS A 2 2.82 5.55 -9.83
N ALA A 3 2.99 4.72 -10.86
CA ALA A 3 2.16 3.51 -11.08
C ALA A 3 2.20 2.51 -9.91
N ALA A 4 3.37 2.26 -9.32
CA ALA A 4 3.52 1.36 -8.19
C ALA A 4 2.84 1.89 -6.92
N LEU A 5 2.87 3.21 -6.70
CA LEU A 5 2.16 3.86 -5.59
C LEU A 5 0.64 3.78 -5.77
N ALA A 6 0.14 4.09 -6.97
CA ALA A 6 -1.28 3.96 -7.27
C ALA A 6 -1.78 2.51 -7.11
N TRP A 7 -0.95 1.53 -7.49
CA TRP A 7 -1.24 0.11 -7.26
C TRP A 7 -1.28 -0.23 -5.77
N ALA A 8 -0.34 0.29 -4.98
CA ALA A 8 -0.33 0.09 -3.52
C ALA A 8 -1.59 0.67 -2.86
N ASP A 9 -2.06 1.84 -3.29
CA ASP A 9 -3.31 2.46 -2.81
C ASP A 9 -4.52 1.57 -3.11
N ILE A 10 -4.60 0.99 -4.32
CA ILE A 10 -5.68 0.05 -4.69
C ILE A 10 -5.64 -1.21 -3.83
N VAL A 11 -4.46 -1.81 -3.64
CA VAL A 11 -4.31 -3.02 -2.81
C VAL A 11 -4.68 -2.71 -1.36
N LEU A 12 -4.27 -1.56 -0.83
CA LEU A 12 -4.64 -1.10 0.52
C LEU A 12 -6.15 -0.91 0.68
N ALA A 13 -6.83 -0.41 -0.35
CA ALA A 13 -8.27 -0.22 -0.40
C ALA A 13 -9.08 -1.53 -0.58
N GLY A 14 -8.41 -2.69 -0.69
CA GLY A 14 -9.04 -4.01 -0.79
C GLY A 14 -8.92 -4.69 -2.16
N GLY A 15 -8.17 -4.11 -3.10
CA GLY A 15 -7.82 -4.76 -4.37
C GLY A 15 -8.93 -4.80 -5.43
N SER A 16 -10.06 -4.16 -5.16
CA SER A 16 -11.20 -4.04 -6.07
C SER A 16 -11.72 -2.61 -6.10
N GLY A 17 -12.11 -2.11 -7.26
CA GLY A 17 -12.74 -0.79 -7.39
C GLY A 17 -12.50 -0.12 -8.75
N PRO A 18 -13.09 1.06 -8.96
CA PRO A 18 -12.86 1.87 -10.16
C PRO A 18 -11.37 2.16 -10.38
N GLY A 19 -10.90 2.13 -11.63
CA GLY A 19 -9.51 2.43 -11.99
C GLY A 19 -8.50 1.32 -11.70
N ARG A 20 -8.92 0.17 -11.13
CA ARG A 20 -8.04 -0.99 -10.90
C ARG A 20 -7.43 -1.52 -12.19
N ASP A 21 -8.24 -1.66 -13.24
CA ASP A 21 -7.79 -2.22 -14.51
C ASP A 21 -6.85 -1.26 -15.25
N ASP A 22 -7.14 0.04 -15.20
CA ASP A 22 -6.29 1.08 -15.76
C ASP A 22 -4.94 1.13 -15.04
N ALA A 23 -4.94 1.06 -13.70
CA ALA A 23 -3.72 1.00 -12.91
C ALA A 23 -2.90 -0.26 -13.20
N LEU A 24 -3.54 -1.42 -13.37
CA LEU A 24 -2.86 -2.66 -13.73
C LEU A 24 -2.26 -2.58 -15.15
N ALA A 25 -2.97 -1.96 -16.10
CA ALA A 25 -2.46 -1.73 -17.44
C ALA A 25 -1.24 -0.79 -17.43
N GLU A 26 -1.29 0.30 -16.64
CA GLU A 26 -0.15 1.19 -16.44
C GLU A 26 1.03 0.43 -15.78
N LEU A 27 0.76 -0.40 -14.78
CA LEU A 27 1.78 -1.22 -14.12
C LEU A 27 2.50 -2.15 -15.11
N ARG A 28 1.73 -2.81 -15.99
CA ARG A 28 2.26 -3.68 -17.07
C ARG A 28 3.06 -2.94 -18.13
N SER A 29 2.95 -1.62 -18.23
CA SER A 29 3.83 -0.82 -19.11
C SER A 29 5.23 -0.62 -18.52
N HIS A 30 5.41 -0.91 -17.22
CA HIS A 30 6.66 -0.69 -16.48
C HIS A 30 7.28 -1.96 -15.93
N PHE A 31 6.48 -2.98 -15.68
CA PHE A 31 6.88 -4.20 -14.99
C PHE A 31 6.36 -5.42 -15.74
N ASP A 32 7.14 -6.50 -15.74
CA ASP A 32 6.62 -7.80 -16.17
C ASP A 32 5.71 -8.42 -15.10
N ASP A 33 4.96 -9.46 -15.49
CA ASP A 33 4.00 -10.10 -14.57
C ASP A 33 4.68 -10.67 -13.32
N SER A 34 5.95 -11.11 -13.38
CA SER A 34 6.67 -11.64 -12.22
C SER A 34 7.02 -10.55 -11.21
N GLN A 35 7.46 -9.39 -11.70
CA GLN A 35 7.72 -8.20 -10.91
C GLN A 35 6.44 -7.64 -10.30
N ILE A 36 5.31 -7.70 -11.02
CA ILE A 36 4.00 -7.29 -10.49
C ILE A 36 3.55 -8.21 -9.36
N VAL A 37 3.76 -9.52 -9.49
CA VAL A 37 3.48 -10.49 -8.42
C VAL A 37 4.33 -10.19 -7.19
N GLU A 38 5.64 -10.00 -7.37
CA GLU A 38 6.55 -9.69 -6.26
C GLU A 38 6.19 -8.37 -5.57
N LEU A 39 5.91 -7.32 -6.34
CA LEU A 39 5.45 -6.02 -5.83
C LEU A 39 4.16 -6.18 -5.01
N THR A 40 3.18 -6.89 -5.55
CA THR A 40 1.88 -7.10 -4.90
C THR A 40 2.02 -7.95 -3.63
N TYR A 41 2.90 -8.96 -3.65
CA TYR A 41 3.23 -9.77 -2.48
C TYR A 41 3.84 -8.92 -1.36
N ALA A 42 4.83 -8.07 -1.68
CA ALA A 42 5.47 -7.19 -0.70
C ALA A 42 4.46 -6.23 -0.06
N ILE A 43 3.60 -5.60 -0.88
CA ILE A 43 2.54 -4.70 -0.41
C ILE A 43 1.56 -5.44 0.51
N GLY A 44 1.03 -6.59 0.07
CA GLY A 44 0.07 -7.37 0.83
C GLY A 44 0.61 -7.88 2.16
N THR A 45 1.88 -8.33 2.16
CA THR A 45 2.57 -8.79 3.37
C THR A 45 2.73 -7.66 4.38
N PHE A 46 3.16 -6.47 3.92
CA PHE A 46 3.30 -5.30 4.78
C PHE A 46 1.97 -4.88 5.41
N ILE A 47 0.90 -4.81 4.62
CA ILE A 47 -0.44 -4.46 5.11
C ILE A 47 -0.94 -5.50 6.10
N GLY A 48 -0.77 -6.79 5.79
CA GLY A 48 -1.20 -7.90 6.63
C GLY A 48 -0.53 -7.86 8.00
N TYR A 49 0.82 -7.77 8.04
CA TYR A 49 1.55 -7.68 9.30
C TYR A 49 1.22 -6.42 10.09
N SER A 50 1.10 -5.26 9.42
CA SER A 50 0.72 -4.01 10.09
C SER A 50 -0.63 -4.14 10.80
N LYS A 51 -1.64 -4.69 10.11
CA LYS A 51 -2.97 -4.92 10.71
C LYS A 51 -2.94 -5.98 11.81
N GLN A 52 -2.14 -7.04 11.66
CA GLN A 52 -1.99 -8.08 12.68
C GLN A 52 -1.40 -7.50 13.97
N ILE A 53 -0.33 -6.71 13.87
CA ILE A 53 0.32 -6.07 15.03
C ILE A 53 -0.68 -5.19 15.79
N ILE A 54 -1.41 -4.33 15.09
CA ILE A 54 -2.44 -3.45 15.68
C ILE A 54 -3.56 -4.28 16.31
N THR A 55 -4.08 -5.28 15.59
CA THR A 55 -5.22 -6.10 16.05
C THR A 55 -4.88 -6.88 17.32
N LEU A 56 -3.63 -7.31 17.48
CA LEU A 56 -3.15 -8.05 18.64
C LEU A 56 -2.66 -7.14 19.78
N GLY A 57 -2.61 -5.81 19.57
CA GLY A 57 -2.05 -4.86 20.53
C GLY A 57 -0.55 -5.07 20.77
N LEU A 58 0.19 -5.48 19.74
CA LEU A 58 1.64 -5.77 19.79
C LEU A 58 2.49 -4.64 19.20
N GLU A 59 1.94 -3.43 19.14
CA GLU A 59 2.67 -2.24 18.69
C GLU A 59 3.86 -1.97 19.61
N PRO A 60 5.07 -1.71 19.08
CA PRO A 60 6.22 -1.34 19.90
C PRO A 60 5.93 -0.14 20.82
N GLU A 61 6.30 -0.22 22.09
CA GLU A 61 6.07 0.87 23.05
C GLU A 61 6.80 2.17 22.64
N ASP A 62 7.96 2.04 22.00
CA ASP A 62 8.79 3.15 21.54
C ASP A 62 8.56 3.52 20.06
N LEU A 63 7.43 3.13 19.45
CA LEU A 63 7.19 3.48 18.04
C LEU A 63 7.15 5.01 17.89
N PRO A 64 8.05 5.64 17.10
CA PRO A 64 8.10 7.08 16.99
C PRO A 64 6.78 7.59 16.43
N LEU A 65 6.13 8.49 17.18
CA LEU A 65 4.89 9.15 16.78
C LEU A 65 5.12 9.97 15.51
N LEU A 66 4.56 9.52 14.39
CA LEU A 66 4.47 10.34 13.18
C LEU A 66 3.28 11.29 13.31
N VAL A 67 3.56 12.52 13.72
CA VAL A 67 2.55 13.60 13.77
C VAL A 67 2.43 14.20 12.38
N ILE A 68 1.32 13.92 11.69
CA ILE A 68 0.97 14.61 10.44
C ILE A 68 0.12 15.83 10.81
N PRO A 69 0.60 17.07 10.57
CA PRO A 69 -0.20 18.25 10.84
C PRO A 69 -1.44 18.26 9.94
N THR A 70 -2.58 18.67 10.50
CA THR A 70 -3.83 18.81 9.74
C THR A 70 -3.60 19.75 8.54
N PRO A 71 -3.86 19.32 7.31
CA PRO A 71 -3.73 20.20 6.14
C PRO A 71 -4.68 21.39 6.29
N GLY A 72 -4.15 22.63 6.26
CA GLY A 72 -4.97 23.85 6.22
C GLY A 72 -4.70 24.94 7.26
N VAL A 73 -3.64 24.87 8.07
CA VAL A 73 -3.17 26.01 8.87
C VAL A 73 -1.92 26.63 8.23
N GLY A 74 -2.14 27.42 7.18
CA GLY A 74 -1.16 28.26 6.50
C GLY A 74 -1.83 29.52 5.99
#